data_AF-A0A9E2A750-F1
#
_entry.id   AF-A0A9E2A750-F1
#
_cell.length_a   1.000
_cell.length_b   1.000
_cell.length_c   1.000
_cell.angle_alpha   90.00
_cell.angle_beta   90.00
_cell.angle_gamma   90.00
#
_symmetry.space_group_name_H-M   'P 1'
#
loop_
_entity.id
_entity.type
_entity.pdbx_description
1 polymer ?
#
loop_
_entity_poly.entity_id
_entity_poly.type
_entity_poly.pdbx_seq_one_letter_code
_entity_poly.pdbx_strand_id
1 'polypeptide(L)'
;MMGFNDGIPEYGINHLLWPNEIAQKMWPFLRGMIDSMLVDGMGYVIEGEAMLPQLIADLVEEHPDKIRVVFVGYTEINVTDKVALVKKHGDGENDWLTGQSDEYIMDHIGNMIAYSKMIKKECERHGLSYFDTSKDFLGAIEAATDFLLGDLN
;
A
#
# COMPACT_ATOMS: atom_id res chain seq x y z
N MET A 1 7.84 -7.19 -6.72
CA MET A 1 9.00 -6.43 -7.26
C MET A 1 9.98 -7.27 -8.08
N MET A 2 10.30 -8.51 -7.70
CA MET A 2 11.28 -9.35 -8.43
C MET A 2 11.00 -9.53 -9.92
N GLY A 3 9.71 -9.61 -10.32
CA GLY A 3 9.34 -9.69 -11.74
C GLY A 3 9.86 -8.51 -12.59
N PHE A 4 9.91 -7.28 -12.03
CA PHE A 4 10.54 -6.15 -12.71
C PHE A 4 12.05 -6.18 -12.60
N ASN A 5 12.58 -6.45 -11.40
CA ASN A 5 14.02 -6.47 -11.13
C ASN A 5 14.77 -7.45 -12.03
N ASP A 6 14.21 -8.65 -12.22
CA ASP A 6 14.86 -9.73 -12.95
C ASP A 6 14.36 -9.85 -14.40
N GLY A 7 13.10 -9.46 -14.64
CA GLY A 7 12.46 -9.59 -15.95
C GLY A 7 12.70 -8.41 -16.89
N ILE A 8 12.91 -7.20 -16.36
CA ILE A 8 13.19 -5.97 -17.14
C ILE A 8 14.10 -5.00 -16.36
N PRO A 9 15.31 -5.42 -15.98
CA PRO A 9 16.21 -4.62 -15.14
C PRO A 9 16.51 -3.22 -15.69
N GLU A 10 16.50 -3.03 -17.02
CA GLU A 10 16.74 -1.76 -17.69
C GLU A 10 15.72 -0.66 -17.34
N TYR A 11 14.53 -1.02 -16.87
CA TYR A 11 13.53 -0.07 -16.36
C TYR A 11 13.92 0.50 -14.98
N GLY A 12 14.89 -0.11 -14.30
CA GLY A 12 15.41 0.34 -13.02
C GLY A 12 14.36 0.30 -11.90
N ILE A 13 13.40 -0.63 -11.97
CA ILE A 13 12.40 -0.89 -10.93
C ILE A 13 12.89 -2.09 -10.13
N ASN A 14 13.25 -1.89 -8.87
CA ASN A 14 13.76 -2.95 -7.99
C ASN A 14 13.30 -2.76 -6.55
N HIS A 15 13.47 -3.79 -5.73
CA HIS A 15 13.00 -3.84 -4.34
C HIS A 15 13.83 -3.00 -3.35
N LEU A 16 14.93 -2.38 -3.79
CA LEU A 16 15.77 -1.51 -2.95
C LEU A 16 15.38 -0.04 -3.05
N LEU A 17 14.47 0.30 -3.96
CA LEU A 17 13.93 1.65 -4.11
C LEU A 17 12.89 1.96 -3.04
N TRP A 18 12.70 3.25 -2.74
CA TRP A 18 11.60 3.64 -1.86
C TRP A 18 10.24 3.40 -2.53
N PRO A 19 9.18 3.07 -1.77
CA PRO A 19 7.86 2.77 -2.34
C PRO A 19 7.29 3.89 -3.24
N ASN A 20 7.56 5.16 -2.94
CA ASN A 20 7.15 6.28 -3.79
C ASN A 20 7.90 6.31 -5.14
N GLU A 21 9.17 5.93 -5.17
CA GLU A 21 9.95 5.84 -6.41
C GLU A 21 9.46 4.67 -7.27
N ILE A 22 9.18 3.53 -6.62
CA ILE A 22 8.57 2.37 -7.28
C ILE A 22 7.22 2.77 -7.88
N ALA A 23 6.36 3.43 -7.11
CA ALA A 23 5.03 3.84 -7.54
C ALA A 23 5.09 4.72 -8.80
N GLN A 24 5.98 5.72 -8.83
CA GLN A 24 6.14 6.59 -9.99
C GLN A 24 6.64 5.84 -11.23
N LYS A 25 7.63 4.97 -11.09
CA LYS A 25 8.21 4.22 -12.21
C LYS A 25 7.24 3.15 -12.73
N MET A 26 6.50 2.49 -11.85
CA MET A 26 5.55 1.44 -12.18
C MET A 26 4.22 2.00 -12.74
N TRP A 27 3.91 3.27 -12.48
CA TRP A 27 2.62 3.85 -12.80
C TRP A 27 2.14 3.64 -14.25
N PRO A 28 2.95 3.86 -15.31
CA PRO A 28 2.49 3.65 -16.67
C PRO A 28 2.03 2.21 -16.94
N PHE A 29 2.71 1.23 -16.32
CA PHE A 29 2.32 -0.18 -16.42
C PHE A 29 1.03 -0.44 -15.65
N LEU A 30 0.95 0.00 -14.39
CA LEU A 30 -0.23 -0.23 -13.54
C LEU A 30 -1.47 0.42 -14.14
N ARG A 31 -1.36 1.65 -14.66
CA ARG A 31 -2.45 2.35 -15.34
C ARG A 31 -2.97 1.56 -16.54
N GLY A 32 -2.09 1.15 -17.46
CA GLY A 32 -2.51 0.37 -18.63
C GLY A 32 -3.14 -1.00 -18.26
N MET A 33 -2.67 -1.62 -17.18
CA MET A 33 -3.27 -2.83 -16.63
C MET A 33 -4.69 -2.56 -16.11
N ILE A 34 -4.90 -1.49 -15.34
CA ILE A 34 -6.23 -1.11 -14.82
C ILE A 34 -7.17 -0.73 -15.97
N ASP A 35 -6.70 0.05 -16.94
CA ASP A 35 -7.48 0.41 -18.14
C ASP A 35 -7.99 -0.84 -18.88
N SER A 36 -7.16 -1.89 -18.95
CA SER A 36 -7.55 -3.17 -19.55
C SER A 36 -8.61 -3.91 -18.72
N MET A 37 -8.46 -3.92 -17.38
CA MET A 37 -9.42 -4.53 -16.46
C MET A 37 -10.79 -3.82 -16.48
N LEU A 38 -10.81 -2.50 -16.66
CA LEU A 38 -12.06 -1.75 -16.76
C LEU A 38 -12.88 -2.12 -18.02
N VAL A 39 -12.22 -2.59 -19.07
CA VAL A 39 -12.87 -2.99 -20.33
C VAL A 39 -13.56 -4.35 -20.23
N ASP A 40 -13.03 -5.28 -19.45
CA ASP A 40 -13.60 -6.64 -19.36
C ASP A 40 -14.89 -6.73 -18.51
N GLY A 41 -15.14 -5.72 -17.67
CA GLY A 41 -16.35 -5.58 -16.85
C GLY A 41 -16.40 -6.49 -15.62
N MET A 42 -15.30 -7.12 -15.23
CA MET A 42 -15.19 -7.96 -14.04
C MET A 42 -14.76 -7.14 -12.81
N GLY A 43 -15.14 -7.62 -11.62
CA GLY A 43 -14.68 -7.04 -10.36
C GLY A 43 -13.28 -7.53 -10.00
N TYR A 44 -12.35 -6.60 -9.78
CA TYR A 44 -10.98 -6.90 -9.36
C TYR A 44 -10.65 -6.22 -8.02
N VAL A 45 -9.80 -6.88 -7.24
CA VAL A 45 -9.11 -6.29 -6.10
C VAL A 45 -7.63 -6.24 -6.44
N ILE A 46 -7.05 -5.03 -6.38
CA ILE A 46 -5.62 -4.81 -6.54
C ILE A 46 -5.06 -4.37 -5.19
N GLU A 47 -4.06 -5.08 -4.69
CA GLU A 47 -3.41 -4.84 -3.41
C GLU A 47 -1.91 -4.65 -3.60
N GLY A 48 -1.30 -3.72 -2.86
CA GLY A 48 0.14 -3.46 -2.92
C GLY A 48 0.57 -2.19 -2.16
N GLU A 49 1.89 -2.07 -1.91
CA GLU A 49 2.48 -0.98 -1.09
C GLU A 49 2.94 0.26 -1.90
N ALA A 50 3.20 0.10 -3.20
CA ALA A 50 3.79 1.13 -4.06
C ALA A 50 2.73 1.84 -4.91
N MET A 51 1.75 2.45 -4.24
CA MET A 51 0.73 3.29 -4.87
C MET A 51 0.70 4.67 -4.20
N LEU A 52 0.61 5.74 -5.00
CA LEU A 52 0.57 7.12 -4.49
C LEU A 52 -0.86 7.67 -4.59
N PRO A 53 -1.37 8.36 -3.55
CA PRO A 53 -2.73 8.91 -3.55
C PRO A 53 -3.03 9.82 -4.74
N GLN A 54 -2.08 10.69 -5.15
CA GLN A 54 -2.27 11.56 -6.30
C GLN A 54 -2.50 10.79 -7.61
N LEU A 55 -1.74 9.71 -7.85
CA LEU A 55 -1.87 8.93 -9.09
C LEU A 55 -3.21 8.21 -9.15
N ILE A 56 -3.67 7.70 -8.01
CA ILE A 56 -4.95 7.00 -7.92
C ILE A 56 -6.13 7.98 -7.96
N ALA A 57 -6.00 9.16 -7.36
CA ALA A 57 -7.03 10.20 -7.40
C ALA A 57 -7.36 10.61 -8.84
N ASP A 58 -6.33 10.85 -9.66
CA ASP A 58 -6.49 11.14 -11.08
C ASP A 58 -7.28 10.01 -11.79
N LEU A 59 -6.95 8.75 -11.48
CA LEU A 59 -7.62 7.59 -12.09
C LEU A 59 -9.09 7.43 -11.62
N VAL A 60 -9.38 7.72 -10.35
CA VAL A 60 -10.75 7.69 -9.81
C VAL A 60 -11.60 8.80 -10.45
N GLU A 61 -11.04 9.99 -10.67
CA GLU A 61 -11.72 11.10 -11.35
C GLU A 61 -12.02 10.77 -12.82
N GLU A 62 -11.10 10.08 -13.51
CA GLU A 62 -11.31 9.63 -14.90
C GLU A 62 -12.39 8.54 -15.03
N HIS A 63 -12.57 7.73 -13.98
CA HIS A 63 -13.48 6.58 -13.96
C HIS A 63 -14.41 6.59 -12.74
N PRO A 64 -15.31 7.61 -12.64
CA PRO A 64 -16.26 7.67 -11.54
C PRO A 64 -17.11 6.40 -11.51
N ASP A 65 -17.41 5.93 -10.30
CA ASP A 65 -18.25 4.76 -10.03
C ASP A 65 -17.71 3.41 -10.55
N LYS A 66 -16.45 3.37 -11.02
CA LYS A 66 -15.80 2.12 -11.45
C LYS A 66 -14.68 1.70 -10.53
N ILE A 67 -14.07 2.66 -9.84
CA ILE A 67 -12.91 2.42 -9.00
C ILE A 67 -13.23 2.84 -7.57
N ARG A 68 -12.92 1.96 -6.64
CA ARG A 68 -12.91 2.26 -5.20
C ARG A 68 -11.52 2.04 -4.66
N VAL A 69 -11.10 2.97 -3.83
CA VAL A 69 -9.76 2.96 -3.25
C VAL A 69 -9.85 3.25 -1.76
N VAL A 70 -9.03 2.53 -1.02
CA VAL A 70 -8.68 2.84 0.36
C VAL A 70 -7.18 2.71 0.51
N PHE A 71 -6.60 3.55 1.34
CA PHE A 71 -5.23 3.37 1.81
C PHE A 71 -5.28 2.90 3.25
N VAL A 72 -4.34 2.04 3.63
CA VAL A 72 -4.23 1.49 4.98
C VAL A 72 -2.80 1.64 5.46
N GLY A 73 -2.61 2.04 6.71
CA GLY A 73 -1.27 2.17 7.29
C GLY A 73 -1.31 2.37 8.80
N TYR A 74 -0.20 2.80 9.39
CA TYR A 74 -0.10 3.03 10.83
C TYR A 74 0.76 4.27 11.14
N THR A 75 0.13 5.32 11.64
CA THR A 75 0.81 6.61 11.88
C THR A 75 1.27 6.83 13.32
N GLU A 76 0.75 6.07 14.29
CA GLU A 76 0.90 6.37 15.73
C GLU A 76 1.36 5.20 16.59
N ILE A 77 1.60 4.02 16.01
CA ILE A 77 2.01 2.85 16.79
C ILE A 77 3.40 3.04 17.43
N ASN A 78 3.58 2.56 18.66
CA ASN A 78 4.88 2.52 19.29
C ASN A 78 5.79 1.53 18.54
N VAL A 79 7.02 1.95 18.23
CA VAL A 79 7.97 1.14 17.45
C VAL A 79 8.27 -0.20 18.14
N THR A 80 8.54 -0.18 19.44
CA THR A 80 8.86 -1.40 20.21
C THR A 80 7.68 -2.37 20.24
N ASP A 81 6.45 -1.86 20.42
CA ASP A 81 5.25 -2.70 20.39
C ASP A 81 5.05 -3.32 19.00
N LYS A 82 5.29 -2.55 17.94
CA LYS A 82 5.19 -3.05 16.56
C LYS A 82 6.26 -4.10 16.25
N VAL A 83 7.49 -3.95 16.73
CA VAL A 83 8.54 -4.99 16.62
C VAL A 83 8.07 -6.29 17.26
N ALA A 84 7.50 -6.22 18.46
CA ALA A 84 6.97 -7.39 19.15
C ALA A 84 5.85 -8.06 18.35
N LEU A 85 4.95 -7.27 17.73
CA LEU A 85 3.91 -7.79 16.84
C LEU A 85 4.50 -8.46 15.58
N VAL A 86 5.46 -7.81 14.91
CA VAL A 86 6.14 -8.39 13.73
C VAL A 86 6.74 -9.75 14.09
N LYS A 87 7.48 -9.84 15.19
CA LYS A 87 8.09 -11.11 15.62
C LYS A 87 7.07 -12.17 16.03
N LYS A 88 5.99 -11.76 16.68
CA LYS A 88 4.92 -12.67 17.10
C LYS A 88 4.16 -13.27 15.91
N HIS A 89 4.00 -12.49 14.84
CA HIS A 89 3.20 -12.84 13.68
C HIS A 89 4.03 -13.19 12.44
N GLY A 90 5.36 -13.17 12.53
CA GLY A 90 6.24 -13.50 11.42
C GLY A 90 6.12 -14.97 11.01
N ASP A 91 6.07 -15.22 9.71
CA ASP A 91 5.69 -16.51 9.13
C ASP A 91 6.88 -17.23 8.46
N GLY A 92 7.90 -17.53 9.27
CA GLY A 92 8.98 -18.45 8.89
C GLY A 92 9.80 -18.03 7.66
N GLU A 93 10.18 -19.02 6.83
CA GLU A 93 11.22 -18.88 5.79
C GLU A 93 10.91 -17.86 4.68
N ASN A 94 9.64 -17.51 4.46
CA ASN A 94 9.24 -16.57 3.41
C ASN A 94 9.04 -15.14 3.91
N ASP A 95 9.03 -14.92 5.22
CA ASP A 95 8.99 -13.57 5.80
C ASP A 95 10.43 -13.05 5.95
N TRP A 96 10.77 -12.06 5.13
CA TRP A 96 12.12 -11.50 5.06
C TRP A 96 12.57 -10.78 6.34
N LEU A 97 11.63 -10.43 7.24
CA LEU A 97 11.92 -9.89 8.57
C LEU A 97 12.24 -11.00 9.57
N THR A 98 11.90 -12.26 9.27
CA THR A 98 12.27 -13.41 10.10
C THR A 98 13.79 -13.53 10.19
N GLY A 99 14.32 -13.46 11.41
CA GLY A 99 15.76 -13.56 11.67
C GLY A 99 16.52 -12.24 11.57
N GLN A 100 15.87 -11.13 11.24
CA GLN A 100 16.49 -9.79 11.32
C GLN A 100 16.61 -9.33 12.78
N SER A 101 17.55 -8.42 13.04
CA SER A 101 17.73 -7.84 14.37
C SER A 101 16.61 -6.87 14.73
N ASP A 102 16.38 -6.66 16.03
CA ASP A 102 15.40 -5.70 16.53
C ASP A 102 15.70 -4.30 15.99
N GLU A 103 16.97 -3.88 15.98
CA GLU A 103 17.38 -2.57 15.48
C GLU A 103 17.02 -2.39 14.00
N TYR A 104 17.21 -3.43 13.18
CA TYR A 104 16.84 -3.40 11.77
C TYR A 104 15.32 -3.29 11.58
N ILE A 105 14.55 -4.07 12.33
CA ILE A 105 13.09 -4.03 12.29
C ILE A 105 12.57 -2.67 12.79
N MET A 106 13.18 -2.11 13.83
CA MET A 106 12.85 -0.80 14.39
C MET A 106 13.06 0.31 13.36
N ASP A 107 14.19 0.31 12.66
CA ASP A 107 14.48 1.28 11.60
C ASP A 107 13.44 1.19 10.46
N HIS A 108 13.16 -0.03 10.00
CA HIS A 108 12.17 -0.27 8.97
C HIS A 108 10.76 0.20 9.40
N ILE A 109 10.32 -0.12 10.62
CA ILE A 109 9.03 0.36 11.15
C ILE A 109 9.00 1.89 11.24
N GLY A 110 10.10 2.52 11.68
CA GLY A 110 10.21 3.98 11.73
C GLY A 110 10.00 4.62 10.36
N ASN A 111 10.62 4.05 9.33
CA ASN A 111 10.44 4.45 7.93
C ASN A 111 8.99 4.27 7.47
N MET A 112 8.34 3.16 7.83
CA MET A 112 6.94 2.89 7.46
C MET A 112 5.93 3.79 8.21
N ILE A 113 6.22 4.20 9.44
CA ILE A 113 5.41 5.20 10.16
C ILE A 113 5.52 6.55 9.46
N ALA A 114 6.72 6.97 9.06
CA ALA A 114 6.94 8.21 8.33
C ALA A 114 6.22 8.19 6.97
N TYR A 115 6.32 7.07 6.25
CA TYR A 115 5.63 6.86 4.98
C TYR A 115 4.11 6.87 5.14
N SER A 116 3.58 6.17 6.15
CA SER A 116 2.15 6.17 6.49
C SER A 116 1.61 7.58 6.73
N LYS A 117 2.36 8.44 7.44
CA LYS A 117 1.99 9.85 7.67
C LYS A 117 1.96 10.66 6.37
N MET A 118 2.94 10.44 5.49
CA MET A 118 2.97 11.07 4.18
C MET A 118 1.76 10.65 3.35
N ILE A 119 1.47 9.35 3.26
CA ILE A 119 0.33 8.81 2.51
C ILE A 119 -0.98 9.35 3.07
N LYS A 120 -1.18 9.32 4.40
CA LYS A 120 -2.39 9.87 5.03
C LYS A 120 -2.64 11.33 4.65
N LYS A 121 -1.62 12.18 4.73
CA LYS A 121 -1.71 13.59 4.35
C LYS A 121 -2.08 13.76 2.87
N GLU A 122 -1.54 12.91 2.01
CA GLU A 122 -1.83 12.94 0.58
C GLU A 122 -3.25 12.43 0.28
N CYS A 123 -3.73 11.40 0.97
CA CYS A 123 -5.12 10.96 0.89
C CYS A 123 -6.07 12.11 1.28
N GLU A 124 -5.82 12.79 2.40
CA GLU A 124 -6.60 13.96 2.84
C GLU A 124 -6.62 15.07 1.78
N ARG A 125 -5.47 15.34 1.13
CA ARG A 125 -5.34 16.37 0.08
C ARG A 125 -6.18 16.06 -1.16
N HIS A 126 -6.32 14.78 -1.49
CA HIS A 126 -7.01 14.30 -2.69
C HIS A 126 -8.41 13.73 -2.42
N GLY A 127 -8.92 13.85 -1.19
CA GLY A 127 -10.24 13.34 -0.82
C GLY A 127 -10.36 11.81 -0.82
N LEU A 128 -9.24 11.09 -0.66
CA LEU A 128 -9.22 9.62 -0.60
C LEU A 128 -9.30 9.13 0.86
N SER A 129 -9.91 7.96 1.05
CA SER A 129 -10.03 7.33 2.37
C SER A 129 -8.72 6.71 2.83
N TYR A 130 -8.36 6.97 4.09
CA TYR A 130 -7.21 6.36 4.78
C TYR A 130 -7.66 5.73 6.10
N PHE A 131 -7.31 4.47 6.34
CA PHE A 131 -7.62 3.73 7.55
C PHE A 131 -6.36 3.46 8.36
N ASP A 132 -6.35 3.91 9.62
CA ASP A 132 -5.20 3.79 10.50
C ASP A 132 -5.33 2.56 11.42
N THR A 133 -4.33 1.69 11.36
CA THR A 133 -4.28 0.40 12.06
C THR A 133 -3.48 0.46 13.37
N SER A 134 -3.04 1.65 13.82
CA SER A 134 -2.13 1.78 14.97
C SER A 134 -2.72 1.31 16.29
N LYS A 135 -4.05 1.41 16.47
CA LYS A 135 -4.74 1.15 17.74
C LYS A 135 -5.61 -0.10 17.69
N ASP A 136 -6.38 -0.26 16.61
CA ASP A 136 -7.24 -1.42 16.38
C ASP A 136 -7.03 -1.91 14.95
N PHE A 137 -6.17 -2.93 14.82
CA PHE A 137 -5.83 -3.49 13.52
C PHE A 137 -7.05 -4.12 12.84
N LEU A 138 -7.78 -5.00 13.55
CA LEU A 138 -8.89 -5.75 12.95
C LEU A 138 -10.07 -4.82 12.63
N GLY A 139 -10.43 -3.92 13.55
CA GLY A 139 -11.51 -2.97 13.30
C GLY A 139 -11.22 -2.01 12.14
N ALA A 140 -9.97 -1.58 11.99
CA ALA A 140 -9.59 -0.73 10.85
C ALA A 140 -9.65 -1.48 9.50
N ILE A 141 -9.26 -2.76 9.48
CA ILE A 141 -9.35 -3.60 8.27
C ILE A 141 -10.82 -3.90 7.91
N GLU A 142 -11.66 -4.18 8.91
CA GLU A 142 -13.10 -4.38 8.72
C GLU A 142 -13.74 -3.10 8.13
N ALA A 143 -13.48 -1.93 8.73
CA ALA A 143 -13.98 -0.66 8.23
C ALA A 143 -13.50 -0.32 6.80
N ALA A 144 -12.25 -0.63 6.47
CA ALA A 144 -11.72 -0.46 5.12
C ALA A 144 -12.41 -1.37 4.11
N THR A 145 -12.70 -2.61 4.52
CA THR A 145 -13.41 -3.60 3.70
C THR A 145 -14.86 -3.20 3.47
N ASP A 146 -15.56 -2.78 4.52
CA ASP A 146 -16.94 -2.31 4.43
C ASP A 146 -17.06 -1.08 3.51
N PHE A 147 -16.09 -0.16 3.59
CA PHE A 147 -16.02 0.97 2.67
C PHE A 147 -15.87 0.52 1.21
N LEU A 148 -15.02 -0.48 0.94
CA LEU A 148 -14.85 -1.04 -0.40
C LEU A 148 -16.08 -1.81 -0.90
N LEU A 149 -16.89 -2.39 0.00
CA LEU A 149 -18.06 -3.20 -0.34
C LEU A 149 -19.39 -2.46 -0.36
N GLY A 150 -19.46 -1.21 0.14
CA GLY A 150 -20.69 -0.41 0.18
C GLY A 150 -21.35 -0.18 -1.20
N ASP A 151 -22.46 0.53 -1.26
CA ASP A 151 -22.99 0.96 -2.56
C ASP A 151 -22.26 2.23 -3.03
N LEU A 152 -22.04 2.35 -4.34
CA LEU A 152 -21.65 3.63 -4.94
C LEU A 152 -22.90 4.51 -4.99
N ASN A 153 -22.88 5.66 -4.32
CA ASN A 153 -24.00 6.61 -4.29
C ASN A 153 -24.19 7.32 -5.63
#